data_AF-A0A1I6SMJ2-F1
#
_entry.id   AF-A0A1I6SMJ2-F1
#
_cell.length_a   1.000
_cell.length_b   1.000
_cell.length_c   1.000
_cell.angle_alpha   90.00
_cell.angle_beta   90.00
_cell.angle_gamma   90.00
#
_symmetry.space_group_name_H-M   'P 1'
#
loop_
_entity.id
_entity.type
_entity.pdbx_description
1 polymer ?
#
loop_
_entity_poly.entity_id
_entity_poly.type
_entity_poly.pdbx_seq_one_letter_code
_entity_poly.pdbx_strand_id
1 'polypeptide(L)'
;MSRAARLCLCAGVYRIYCFQKLAVTVEGVDFLDPALAGEPEVRERGVRLELRGLTESAEAGSVYASRAAWLTRGVCRFDLLESRPNAADRMHWHPEMSDGEPGDRVFDPDLAADPIGWLTRVLNDVAPLLRRAGLDPAEHAADIAAMADCSGEITEAASRLLAEARKPWPEVERDHRGLAEINL
;
A
#
# COMPACT_ATOMS: atom_id res chain seq x y z
N MET A 1 2.19 -30.82 -9.17
CA MET A 1 0.90 -30.21 -8.79
C MET A 1 1.13 -28.71 -8.67
N SER A 2 0.63 -27.93 -9.62
CA SER A 2 0.80 -26.47 -9.62
C SER A 2 -0.04 -25.88 -8.49
N ARG A 3 0.59 -25.29 -7.47
CA ARG A 3 -0.13 -24.47 -6.48
C ARG A 3 -0.67 -23.27 -7.26
N ALA A 4 -1.98 -23.18 -7.42
CA ALA A 4 -2.61 -21.96 -7.89
C ALA A 4 -2.12 -20.80 -7.02
N ALA A 5 -1.54 -19.78 -7.62
CA ALA A 5 -1.22 -18.55 -6.92
C ALA A 5 -2.55 -17.97 -6.43
N ARG A 6 -2.85 -18.20 -5.14
CA ARG A 6 -3.99 -17.59 -4.49
C ARG A 6 -3.72 -16.10 -4.53
N LEU A 7 -4.68 -15.29 -5.01
CA LEU A 7 -4.59 -13.84 -4.81
C LEU A 7 -4.36 -13.63 -3.31
N CYS A 8 -3.21 -13.08 -2.96
CA CYS A 8 -2.84 -12.78 -1.59
C CYS A 8 -3.51 -11.46 -1.19
N LEU A 9 -4.82 -11.38 -1.36
CA LEU A 9 -5.61 -10.36 -0.70
C LEU A 9 -5.76 -10.87 0.74
N CYS A 10 -5.27 -10.11 1.71
CA CYS A 10 -5.62 -10.41 3.11
C CYS A 10 -7.15 -10.46 3.21
N ALA A 11 -7.67 -11.34 4.05
CA ALA A 11 -9.08 -11.25 4.40
C ALA A 11 -9.35 -9.82 4.96
N GLY A 12 -10.52 -9.24 4.66
CA GLY A 12 -10.84 -7.84 4.94
C GLY A 12 -11.06 -6.97 3.68
N VAL A 13 -11.30 -5.66 3.90
CA VAL A 13 -11.57 -4.72 2.79
C VAL A 13 -10.29 -4.15 2.20
N TYR A 14 -9.89 -4.68 1.04
CA TYR A 14 -8.86 -4.12 0.17
C TYR A 14 -9.46 -3.01 -0.70
N ARG A 15 -8.84 -1.82 -0.71
CA ARG A 15 -9.27 -0.71 -1.58
C ARG A 15 -8.24 -0.44 -2.66
N ILE A 16 -8.72 -0.25 -3.89
CA ILE A 16 -7.91 0.12 -5.04
C ILE A 16 -8.54 1.35 -5.65
N TYR A 17 -7.76 2.42 -5.69
CA TYR A 17 -8.10 3.66 -6.38
C TYR A 17 -7.42 3.62 -7.73
N CYS A 18 -8.20 3.42 -8.79
CA CYS A 18 -7.69 3.36 -10.16
C CYS A 18 -7.81 4.73 -10.83
N PHE A 19 -6.71 5.17 -11.42
CA PHE A 19 -6.64 6.32 -12.32
C PHE A 19 -6.44 5.80 -13.76
N GLN A 20 -5.97 6.63 -14.68
CA GLN A 20 -5.82 6.25 -16.08
C GLN A 20 -4.67 5.26 -16.30
N LYS A 21 -3.50 5.51 -15.69
CA LYS A 21 -2.29 4.67 -15.81
C LYS A 21 -1.68 4.30 -14.46
N LEU A 22 -2.19 4.86 -13.37
CA LEU A 22 -1.72 4.62 -12.01
C LEU A 22 -2.85 4.08 -11.15
N ALA A 23 -2.48 3.46 -10.04
CA ALA A 23 -3.41 3.06 -9.00
C ALA A 23 -2.75 3.15 -7.62
N VAL A 24 -3.56 3.38 -6.59
CA VAL A 24 -3.14 3.26 -5.20
C VAL A 24 -3.91 2.12 -4.55
N THR A 25 -3.17 1.18 -3.96
CA THR A 25 -3.77 0.12 -3.14
C THR A 25 -3.66 0.50 -1.67
N VAL A 26 -4.69 0.21 -0.88
CA VAL A 26 -4.73 0.43 0.56
C VAL A 26 -5.19 -0.85 1.24
N GLU A 27 -4.34 -1.40 2.09
CA GLU A 27 -4.52 -2.68 2.77
C GLU A 27 -4.16 -2.56 4.25
N GLY A 28 -4.95 -3.15 5.12
CA GLY A 28 -4.50 -3.38 6.49
C GLY A 28 -3.68 -4.66 6.57
N VAL A 29 -2.58 -4.64 7.33
CA VAL A 29 -1.64 -5.76 7.45
C VAL A 29 -1.38 -6.08 8.93
N ASP A 30 -1.11 -7.35 9.22
CA ASP A 30 -0.80 -7.94 10.52
C ASP A 30 0.08 -9.16 10.27
N PHE A 31 1.35 -9.07 10.66
CA PHE A 31 2.29 -10.14 10.42
C PHE A 31 3.35 -10.20 11.53
N LEU A 32 4.06 -11.33 11.61
CA LEU A 32 5.31 -11.42 12.37
C LEU A 32 6.44 -11.11 11.40
N ASP A 33 7.23 -10.06 11.64
CA ASP A 33 8.37 -9.71 10.80
C ASP A 33 9.40 -10.86 10.84
N PRO A 34 9.59 -11.61 9.74
CA PRO A 34 10.54 -12.70 9.71
C PRO A 34 11.98 -12.22 9.92
N ALA A 35 12.29 -10.95 9.59
CA ALA A 35 13.61 -10.38 9.80
C ALA A 35 13.94 -10.18 11.28
N LEU A 36 12.93 -10.16 12.15
CA LEU A 36 13.07 -9.99 13.60
C LEU A 36 12.85 -11.32 14.36
N ALA A 37 12.85 -12.47 13.67
CA ALA A 37 12.55 -13.75 14.28
C ALA A 37 13.41 -14.03 15.53
N GLY A 38 12.75 -14.22 16.68
CA GLY A 38 13.39 -14.47 17.97
C GLY A 38 13.57 -13.23 18.85
N GLU A 39 13.28 -12.04 18.35
CA GLU A 39 13.25 -10.82 19.16
C GLU A 39 11.87 -10.62 19.86
N PRO A 40 11.80 -9.77 20.90
CA PRO A 40 10.52 -9.27 21.40
C PRO A 40 9.81 -8.36 20.37
N GLU A 41 8.48 -8.22 20.47
CA GLU A 41 7.68 -7.27 19.67
C GLU A 41 7.81 -7.44 18.14
N VAL A 42 7.96 -8.69 17.68
CA VAL A 42 8.09 -9.06 16.27
C VAL A 42 6.81 -8.90 15.45
N ARG A 43 5.66 -8.70 16.10
CA ARG A 43 4.39 -8.51 15.41
C ARG A 43 4.28 -7.06 14.95
N GLU A 44 4.06 -6.87 13.67
CA GLU A 44 3.75 -5.56 13.09
C GLU A 44 2.31 -5.55 12.57
N ARG A 45 1.57 -4.49 12.91
CA ARG A 45 0.21 -4.28 12.42
C ARG A 45 0.01 -2.83 12.02
N GLY A 46 -0.76 -2.61 10.96
CA GLY A 46 -1.04 -1.26 10.49
C GLY A 46 -1.62 -1.23 9.08
N VAL A 47 -1.21 -0.23 8.30
CA VAL A 47 -1.70 -0.02 6.94
C VAL A 47 -0.55 0.01 5.96
N ARG A 48 -0.70 -0.72 4.86
CA ARG A 48 0.19 -0.71 3.71
C ARG A 48 -0.48 -0.01 2.54
N LEU A 49 0.25 0.88 1.90
CA LEU A 49 -0.13 1.49 0.64
C LEU A 49 0.93 1.24 -0.42
N GLU A 50 0.51 1.07 -1.66
CA GLU A 50 1.43 1.00 -2.81
C GLU A 50 0.92 1.90 -3.93
N LEU A 51 1.83 2.68 -4.51
CA LEU A 51 1.61 3.27 -5.83
C LEU A 51 1.97 2.21 -6.87
N ARG A 52 1.09 1.96 -7.83
CA ARG A 52 1.24 0.92 -8.85
C ARG A 52 0.88 1.49 -10.21
N GLY A 53 1.44 0.93 -11.27
CA GLY A 53 0.94 1.13 -12.62
C GLY A 53 -0.38 0.38 -12.83
N LEU A 54 -1.20 0.88 -13.73
CA LEU A 54 -2.44 0.28 -14.20
C LEU A 54 -2.38 0.17 -15.72
N THR A 55 -2.64 -1.02 -16.25
CA THR A 55 -2.79 -1.24 -17.68
C THR A 55 -4.17 -1.81 -17.97
N GLU A 56 -4.74 -1.45 -19.11
CA GLU A 56 -6.03 -1.97 -19.56
C GLU A 56 -5.90 -2.80 -20.83
N SER A 57 -6.91 -3.64 -21.11
CA SER A 57 -6.98 -4.42 -22.34
C SER A 57 -7.02 -3.48 -23.55
N ALA A 58 -6.15 -3.75 -24.54
CA ALA A 58 -6.07 -2.98 -25.78
C ALA A 58 -7.25 -3.23 -26.74
N GLU A 59 -8.06 -4.25 -26.47
CA GLU A 59 -9.12 -4.71 -27.36
C GLU A 59 -10.23 -3.67 -27.53
N ALA A 60 -10.54 -3.36 -28.79
CA ALA A 60 -11.67 -2.52 -29.14
C ALA A 60 -12.97 -3.34 -29.02
N GLY A 61 -13.67 -3.16 -27.90
CA GLY A 61 -15.04 -3.63 -27.73
C GLY A 61 -16.08 -2.57 -28.11
N SER A 62 -17.35 -2.94 -28.05
CA SER A 62 -18.44 -1.94 -28.07
C SER A 62 -18.37 -1.04 -26.83
N VAL A 63 -19.12 0.07 -26.81
CA VAL A 63 -19.27 0.92 -25.62
C VAL A 63 -19.80 0.17 -24.39
N TYR A 64 -20.42 -1.00 -24.58
CA TYR A 64 -20.91 -1.87 -23.50
C TYR A 64 -19.92 -2.95 -23.07
N ALA A 65 -18.79 -3.08 -23.76
CA ALA A 65 -17.80 -4.10 -23.43
C ALA A 65 -17.03 -3.70 -22.17
N SER A 66 -16.99 -4.61 -21.20
CA SER A 66 -16.11 -4.48 -20.05
C SER A 66 -14.65 -4.58 -20.51
N ARG A 67 -13.82 -3.62 -20.09
CA ARG A 67 -12.36 -3.66 -20.29
C ARG A 67 -11.74 -4.42 -19.11
N ALA A 68 -10.76 -5.26 -19.40
CA ALA A 68 -9.94 -5.83 -18.33
C ALA A 68 -8.87 -4.80 -17.91
N ALA A 69 -8.49 -4.82 -16.64
CA ALA A 69 -7.43 -3.97 -16.11
C ALA A 69 -6.52 -4.79 -15.18
N TRP A 70 -5.23 -4.48 -15.19
CA TRP A 70 -4.20 -5.16 -14.41
C TRP A 70 -3.32 -4.16 -13.68
N LEU A 71 -3.08 -4.43 -12.40
CA LEU A 71 -2.09 -3.71 -11.61
C LEU A 71 -0.70 -4.25 -11.91
N THR A 72 0.25 -3.36 -12.15
CA THR A 72 1.67 -3.72 -12.16
C THR A 72 2.16 -4.01 -10.75
N ARG A 73 3.42 -4.40 -10.61
CA ARG A 73 4.13 -4.39 -9.33
C ARG A 73 4.21 -2.96 -8.76
N GLY A 74 4.45 -2.85 -7.45
CA GLY A 74 4.63 -1.57 -6.77
C GLY A 74 5.75 -0.73 -7.38
N VAL A 75 5.50 0.58 -7.46
CA VAL A 75 6.46 1.64 -7.81
C VAL A 75 7.17 2.09 -6.54
N CYS A 76 6.39 2.31 -5.48
CA CYS A 76 6.84 2.58 -4.11
C CYS A 76 5.80 2.06 -3.13
N ARG A 77 6.18 1.92 -1.87
CA ARG A 77 5.32 1.39 -0.79
C ARG A 77 5.42 2.25 0.46
N PHE A 78 4.32 2.42 1.16
CA PHE A 78 4.24 3.12 2.44
C PHE A 78 3.71 2.16 3.49
N ASP A 79 4.42 2.06 4.61
CA ASP A 79 4.12 1.15 5.70
C ASP A 79 3.86 1.97 6.96
N LEU A 80 2.57 2.19 7.23
CA LEU A 80 2.08 2.82 8.45
C LEU A 80 1.89 1.75 9.53
N LEU A 81 3.00 1.17 9.99
CA LEU A 81 3.02 0.01 10.88
C LEU A 81 3.46 0.37 12.31
N GLU A 82 3.04 -0.45 13.26
CA GLU A 82 3.38 -0.33 14.67
C GLU A 82 3.68 -1.71 15.26
N SER A 83 4.59 -1.77 16.25
CA SER A 83 4.92 -2.99 17.01
C SER A 83 3.91 -3.31 18.13
N ARG A 84 3.10 -2.30 18.49
CA ARG A 84 1.98 -2.37 19.42
C ARG A 84 1.05 -1.18 19.18
N PRO A 85 -0.22 -1.23 19.62
CA PRO A 85 -1.15 -0.13 19.44
C PRO A 85 -0.60 1.25 19.85
N ASN A 86 -0.67 2.21 18.91
CA ASN A 86 -0.27 3.61 19.05
C ASN A 86 1.24 3.83 19.29
N ALA A 87 2.10 2.88 18.93
CA ALA A 87 3.54 3.04 19.11
C ALA A 87 4.20 3.95 18.06
N ALA A 88 3.66 3.99 16.84
CA ALA A 88 4.22 4.72 15.70
C ALA A 88 5.73 4.48 15.45
N ASP A 89 6.25 3.32 15.85
CA ASP A 89 7.68 3.00 15.92
C ASP A 89 8.20 2.17 14.73
N ARG A 90 7.30 1.73 13.84
CA ARG A 90 7.61 0.99 12.62
C ARG A 90 7.15 1.71 11.35
N MET A 91 6.86 3.00 11.45
CA MET A 91 6.44 3.84 10.33
C MET A 91 7.61 4.04 9.35
N HIS A 92 7.46 3.60 8.11
CA HIS A 92 8.50 3.76 7.09
C HIS A 92 7.90 3.74 5.69
N TRP A 93 8.72 4.01 4.69
CA TRP A 93 8.35 3.82 3.30
C TRP A 93 9.52 3.27 2.50
N HIS A 94 9.19 2.66 1.37
CA HIS A 94 10.12 2.10 0.40
C HIS A 94 10.04 2.95 -0.87
N PRO A 95 11.04 3.80 -1.12
CA PRO A 95 11.06 4.68 -2.29
C PRO A 95 11.21 3.93 -3.60
N GLU A 96 11.74 2.71 -3.53
CA GLU A 96 12.09 1.88 -4.66
C GLU A 96 11.59 0.45 -4.42
N MET A 97 11.11 -0.16 -5.49
CA MET A 97 10.64 -1.55 -5.53
C MET A 97 11.32 -2.24 -6.71
N SER A 98 11.83 -3.46 -6.50
CA SER A 98 12.42 -4.27 -7.55
C SER A 98 11.67 -5.59 -7.65
N ASP A 99 11.15 -5.91 -8.83
CA ASP A 99 10.35 -7.12 -9.06
C ASP A 99 9.15 -7.32 -8.10
N GLY A 100 8.63 -6.22 -7.54
CA GLY A 100 7.53 -6.24 -6.56
C GLY A 100 7.99 -6.44 -5.12
N GLU A 101 9.29 -6.60 -4.89
CA GLU A 101 9.88 -6.63 -3.57
C GLU A 101 10.34 -5.22 -3.14
N PRO A 102 10.13 -4.84 -1.87
CA PRO A 102 10.58 -3.57 -1.34
C PRO A 102 12.11 -3.47 -1.28
N GLY A 103 12.65 -2.30 -1.64
CA GLY A 103 14.04 -1.94 -1.36
C GLY A 103 14.27 -1.52 0.11
N ASP A 104 15.24 -0.65 0.35
CA ASP A 104 15.58 -0.18 1.70
C ASP A 104 14.43 0.59 2.37
N ARG A 105 14.35 0.47 3.70
CA ARG A 105 13.39 1.22 4.53
C ARG A 105 13.89 2.66 4.70
N VAL A 106 13.04 3.64 4.41
CA VAL A 106 13.27 5.04 4.75
C VAL A 106 12.40 5.43 5.94
N PHE A 107 13.04 5.83 7.03
CA PHE A 107 12.38 6.36 8.22
C PHE A 107 12.40 7.88 8.17
N ASP A 108 11.21 8.47 8.12
CA ASP A 108 11.01 9.92 8.11
C ASP A 108 10.37 10.34 9.45
N PRO A 109 11.01 11.22 10.24
CA PRO A 109 10.44 11.70 11.50
C PRO A 109 9.05 12.32 11.34
N ASP A 110 8.78 12.99 10.21
CA ASP A 110 7.47 13.62 9.95
C ASP A 110 6.39 12.57 9.66
N LEU A 111 6.77 11.43 9.07
CA LEU A 111 5.89 10.28 8.85
C LEU A 111 5.50 9.63 10.18
N ALA A 112 6.44 9.45 11.10
CA ALA A 112 6.13 8.92 12.43
C ALA A 112 5.27 9.89 13.25
N ALA A 113 5.51 11.21 13.13
CA ALA A 113 4.79 12.24 13.88
C ALA A 113 3.34 12.47 13.38
N ASP A 114 3.13 12.49 12.06
CA ASP A 114 1.83 12.70 11.43
C ASP A 114 1.69 11.83 10.17
N PRO A 115 1.42 10.52 10.33
CA PRO A 115 1.45 9.58 9.21
C PRO A 115 0.41 9.87 8.14
N ILE A 116 -0.77 10.34 8.54
CA ILE A 116 -1.86 10.65 7.61
C ILE A 116 -1.57 11.95 6.87
N GLY A 117 -1.18 13.03 7.57
CA GLY A 117 -0.85 14.28 6.89
C GLY A 117 0.41 14.16 6.03
N TRP A 118 1.40 13.36 6.43
CA TRP A 118 2.56 13.03 5.60
C TRP A 118 2.13 12.34 4.31
N LEU A 119 1.29 11.31 4.40
CA LEU A 119 0.78 10.60 3.24
C LEU A 119 -0.06 11.51 2.33
N THR A 120 -0.90 12.38 2.89
CA THR A 120 -1.68 13.36 2.11
C THR A 120 -0.76 14.29 1.32
N ARG A 121 0.33 14.80 1.92
CA ARG A 121 1.30 15.65 1.21
C ARG A 121 1.97 14.90 0.06
N VAL A 122 2.33 13.64 0.26
CA VAL A 122 2.92 12.80 -0.79
C VAL A 122 1.94 12.53 -1.93
N LEU A 123 0.67 12.19 -1.62
CA LEU A 123 -0.34 11.93 -2.65
C LEU A 123 -0.77 13.20 -3.41
N ASN A 124 -0.64 14.38 -2.80
CA ASN A 124 -0.89 15.66 -3.47
C ASN A 124 0.18 16.00 -4.53
N ASP A 125 1.38 15.41 -4.46
CA ASP A 125 2.40 15.53 -5.51
C ASP A 125 3.23 14.25 -5.62
N VAL A 126 2.75 13.31 -6.44
CA VAL A 126 3.44 12.05 -6.71
C VAL A 126 4.53 12.16 -7.79
N ALA A 127 4.70 13.32 -8.43
CA ALA A 127 5.69 13.48 -9.50
C ALA A 127 7.13 13.14 -9.08
N PRO A 128 7.60 13.47 -7.86
CA PRO A 128 8.91 13.03 -7.37
C PRO A 128 9.06 11.51 -7.29
N LEU A 129 8.00 10.79 -6.93
CA LEU A 129 8.00 9.33 -6.82
C LEU A 129 8.11 8.68 -8.21
N LEU A 130 7.35 9.20 -9.17
CA LEU A 130 7.40 8.74 -10.56
C LEU A 130 8.81 8.93 -11.15
N ARG A 131 9.41 10.11 -10.97
CA ARG A 131 10.78 10.38 -11.43
C ARG A 131 11.79 9.41 -10.84
N ARG A 132 11.67 9.12 -9.54
CA ARG A 132 12.56 8.17 -8.87
C ARG A 132 12.44 6.76 -9.46
N ALA A 133 11.24 6.34 -9.82
CA ALA A 133 10.99 5.08 -10.48
C ALA A 133 11.34 5.06 -11.98
N GLY A 134 11.92 6.14 -12.52
CA GLY A 134 12.27 6.25 -13.93
C GLY A 134 11.08 6.50 -14.86
N LEU A 135 9.93 6.90 -14.32
CA LEU A 135 8.74 7.28 -15.08
C LEU A 135 8.74 8.79 -15.34
N ASP A 136 8.25 9.22 -16.52
CA ASP A 136 8.12 10.63 -16.85
C ASP A 136 6.79 11.19 -16.31
N PRO A 137 6.80 12.14 -15.35
CA PRO A 137 5.58 12.75 -14.84
C PRO A 137 4.70 13.39 -15.92
N ALA A 138 5.28 13.86 -17.04
CA ALA A 138 4.51 14.46 -18.13
C ALA A 138 3.55 13.44 -18.78
N GLU A 139 3.95 12.16 -18.86
CA GLU A 139 3.11 11.08 -19.38
C GLU A 139 1.97 10.68 -18.42
N HIS A 140 2.05 11.13 -17.17
CA HIS A 140 1.12 10.82 -16.07
C HIS A 140 0.40 12.07 -15.53
N ALA A 141 0.46 13.21 -16.22
CA ALA A 141 -0.05 14.49 -15.71
C ALA A 141 -1.53 14.44 -15.29
N ALA A 142 -2.38 13.72 -16.04
CA ALA A 142 -3.79 13.55 -15.71
C ALA A 142 -3.99 12.73 -14.43
N ASP A 143 -3.19 11.68 -14.23
CA ASP A 143 -3.24 10.87 -13.01
C ASP A 143 -2.73 11.65 -11.81
N ILE A 144 -1.64 12.41 -11.96
CA ILE A 144 -1.09 13.25 -10.88
C ILE A 144 -2.16 14.23 -10.38
N ALA A 145 -2.86 14.90 -11.30
CA ALA A 145 -3.94 15.82 -10.93
C ALA A 145 -5.10 15.09 -10.24
N ALA A 146 -5.58 13.98 -10.81
CA ALA A 146 -6.67 13.21 -10.23
C ALA A 146 -6.32 12.60 -8.86
N MET A 147 -5.06 12.18 -8.67
CA MET A 147 -4.55 11.69 -7.39
C MET A 147 -4.52 12.79 -6.32
N ALA A 148 -4.12 14.00 -6.69
CA ALA A 148 -4.16 15.14 -5.78
C ALA A 148 -5.60 15.47 -5.35
N ASP A 149 -6.54 15.47 -6.30
CA ASP A 149 -7.97 15.68 -6.01
C ASP A 149 -8.58 14.57 -5.13
N CYS A 150 -8.12 13.32 -5.29
CA CYS A 150 -8.60 12.16 -4.54
C CYS A 150 -7.80 11.87 -3.25
N SER A 151 -6.72 12.62 -2.97
CA SER A 151 -5.80 12.32 -1.88
C SER A 151 -6.48 12.25 -0.51
N GLY A 152 -7.49 13.12 -0.28
CA GLY A 152 -8.31 13.13 0.93
C GLY A 152 -9.07 11.82 1.13
N GLU A 153 -9.67 11.26 0.08
CA GLU A 153 -10.41 10.01 0.15
C GLU A 153 -9.50 8.81 0.43
N ILE A 154 -8.34 8.76 -0.24
CA ILE A 154 -7.34 7.69 -0.03
C ILE A 154 -6.82 7.73 1.40
N THR A 155 -6.46 8.92 1.88
CA THR A 155 -5.92 9.09 3.23
C THR A 155 -6.97 8.92 4.32
N GLU A 156 -8.24 9.20 4.05
CA GLU A 156 -9.35 8.86 4.94
C GLU A 156 -9.49 7.34 5.08
N ALA A 157 -9.42 6.59 3.98
CA ALA A 157 -9.45 5.12 4.03
C ALA A 157 -8.27 4.55 4.83
N ALA A 158 -7.06 5.07 4.60
CA ALA A 158 -5.88 4.70 5.37
C ALA A 158 -6.03 5.05 6.86
N SER A 159 -6.59 6.23 7.17
CA SER A 159 -6.84 6.66 8.55
C SER A 159 -7.81 5.75 9.28
N ARG A 160 -8.89 5.29 8.61
CA ARG A 160 -9.86 4.36 9.21
C ARG A 160 -9.21 3.01 9.49
N LEU A 161 -8.42 2.47 8.56
CA LEU A 161 -7.71 1.20 8.77
C LEU A 161 -6.64 1.31 9.86
N LEU A 162 -5.90 2.42 9.92
CA LEU A 162 -4.90 2.65 10.95
C LEU A 162 -5.55 2.77 12.34
N ALA A 163 -6.68 3.47 12.44
CA ALA A 163 -7.45 3.55 13.68
C ALA A 163 -7.93 2.16 14.15
N GLU A 164 -8.35 1.29 13.23
CA GLU A 164 -8.72 -0.08 13.56
C GLU A 164 -7.51 -0.92 14.00
N ALA A 165 -6.38 -0.80 13.31
CA ALA A 165 -5.13 -1.48 13.68
C ALA A 165 -4.59 -1.05 15.05
N ARG A 166 -4.93 0.16 15.50
CA ARG A 166 -4.60 0.72 16.83
C ARG A 166 -5.53 0.32 17.95
N LYS A 167 -6.59 -0.44 17.69
CA LYS A 167 -7.35 -1.08 18.76
C LYS A 167 -6.51 -2.20 19.40
N PRO A 168 -6.87 -2.69 20.61
CA PRO A 168 -6.22 -3.84 21.20
C PRO A 168 -6.12 -5.01 20.20
N TRP A 169 -4.93 -5.56 20.06
CA TRP A 169 -4.69 -6.58 19.05
C TRP A 169 -5.30 -7.92 19.46
N PRO A 170 -6.11 -8.55 18.58
CA PRO A 170 -6.62 -9.88 18.85
C PRO A 170 -5.50 -10.92 18.71
N GLU A 171 -5.70 -12.07 19.34
CA GLU A 171 -5.01 -13.30 18.95
C GLU A 171 -5.50 -13.72 17.57
N VAL A 172 -4.58 -14.07 16.68
CA VAL A 172 -4.88 -14.40 15.27
C VAL A 172 -4.04 -15.56 14.80
N GLU A 173 -4.64 -16.42 13.98
CA GLU A 173 -3.91 -17.45 13.25
C GLU A 173 -3.10 -16.82 12.12
N ARG A 174 -1.93 -17.41 11.85
CA ARG A 174 -1.00 -16.94 10.83
C ARG A 174 -0.59 -18.06 9.91
N ASP A 175 -0.38 -17.72 8.65
CA ASP A 175 0.15 -18.64 7.67
C ASP A 175 1.68 -18.87 7.86
N HIS A 176 2.24 -19.76 7.05
CA HIS A 176 3.67 -20.08 7.04
C HIS A 176 4.61 -18.89 6.74
N ARG A 177 4.09 -17.76 6.25
CA ARG A 177 4.86 -16.53 6.00
C ARG A 177 4.77 -15.57 7.18
N GLY A 178 3.99 -15.90 8.21
CA GLY A 178 3.74 -15.05 9.36
C GLY A 178 2.62 -14.03 9.14
N LEU A 179 1.91 -14.03 8.00
CA LEU A 179 0.77 -13.15 7.77
C LEU A 179 -0.48 -13.70 8.45
N ALA A 180 -1.21 -12.84 9.15
CA ALA A 180 -2.51 -13.17 9.71
C ALA A 180 -3.61 -13.10 8.66
N GLU A 181 -4.64 -13.94 8.79
CA GLU A 181 -5.92 -13.68 8.13
C GLU A 181 -6.58 -12.51 8.85
N ILE A 182 -6.56 -11.36 8.20
CA ILE A 182 -7.14 -10.15 8.76
C ILE A 182 -8.65 -10.15 8.52
N ASN A 183 -9.42 -9.53 9.39
CA ASN A 183 -10.80 -9.15 9.09
C ASN A 183 -10.95 -7.73 9.62
N LEU A 184 -10.46 -6.75 8.84
CA LEU A 184 -10.63 -5.31 9.09
C LEU A 184 -11.82 -4.79 8.28
#